data_AF-A0A2P5P6U7-F1
#
_entry.id   AF-A0A2P5P6U7-F1
#
_cell.length_a   1.000
_cell.length_b   1.000
_cell.length_c   1.000
_cell.angle_alpha   90.00
_cell.angle_beta   90.00
_cell.angle_gamma   90.00
#
_symmetry.space_group_name_H-M   'P 1'
#
loop_
_entity.id
_entity.type
_entity.pdbx_description
1 polymer ?
#
loop_
_entity_poly.entity_id
_entity_poly.type
_entity_poly.pdbx_seq_one_letter_code
_entity_poly.pdbx_strand_id
1 'polypeptide(L)'
;METEQEITTECRDTACRVRENEAAPTPDTEITAKLIAREAEVAKLSQQLAEKDDVIGRLNASLNAAVAAYRGTTVTLHRDLPEELIEGDSIAAVDESIKKAMSLVARVKSTMATTAPPLVAAGRSRSSEGLSTVDKIMLGLSH
;
A
#
# COMPACT_ATOMS: atom_id res chain seq x y z
N MET A 1 83.01 -9.58 59.63
CA MET A 1 82.81 -9.28 58.19
C MET A 1 81.99 -10.41 57.57
N GLU A 2 80.72 -10.58 57.96
CA GLU A 2 79.95 -11.79 57.58
C GLU A 2 78.43 -11.54 57.43
N THR A 3 77.99 -10.38 56.94
CA THR A 3 76.53 -10.09 56.83
C THR A 3 76.06 -9.64 55.45
N GLU A 4 76.86 -9.82 54.38
CA GLU A 4 76.52 -9.29 53.05
C GLU A 4 76.15 -10.36 52.01
N GLN A 5 76.15 -11.66 52.34
CA GLN A 5 75.88 -12.73 51.36
C GLN A 5 74.45 -13.30 51.35
N GLU A 6 73.57 -12.88 52.27
CA GLU A 6 72.27 -13.56 52.46
C GLU A 6 71.08 -12.85 51.80
N ILE A 7 71.27 -11.65 51.22
CA ILE A 7 70.15 -10.83 50.69
C ILE A 7 69.87 -11.10 49.19
N THR A 8 70.79 -11.75 48.47
CA THR A 8 70.65 -11.94 47.01
C THR A 8 69.86 -13.18 46.58
N THR A 9 69.48 -14.06 47.49
CA THR A 9 68.76 -15.31 47.16
C THR A 9 67.24 -15.22 47.33
N GLU A 10 66.71 -14.33 48.18
CA GLU A 10 65.26 -14.20 48.39
C GLU A 10 64.52 -13.38 47.32
N CYS A 11 65.22 -12.55 46.54
CA CYS A 11 64.59 -11.80 45.43
C CYS A 11 64.33 -12.64 44.17
N ARG A 12 64.82 -13.88 44.09
CA ARG A 12 64.66 -14.72 42.89
C ARG A 12 63.35 -15.52 42.86
N ASP A 13 62.78 -15.81 44.03
CA ASP A 13 61.57 -16.64 44.14
C ASP A 13 60.27 -15.82 44.08
N THR A 14 60.29 -14.54 44.48
CA THR A 14 59.11 -13.68 44.42
C THR A 14 58.79 -13.20 43.00
N ALA A 15 59.77 -13.15 42.09
CA ALA A 15 59.57 -12.81 40.68
C ALA A 15 59.00 -13.96 39.83
N CYS A 16 59.20 -15.23 40.24
CA CYS A 16 58.67 -16.39 39.50
C CYS A 16 57.21 -16.71 39.86
N ARG A 17 56.74 -16.39 41.08
CA ARG A 17 55.37 -16.74 41.52
C ARG A 17 54.25 -15.83 41.00
N VAL A 18 54.58 -14.71 40.35
CA VAL A 18 53.57 -13.78 39.78
C VAL A 18 53.11 -14.21 38.38
N ARG A 19 53.80 -15.15 37.73
CA ARG A 19 53.46 -15.62 36.37
C ARG A 19 52.46 -16.77 36.30
N GLU A 20 52.09 -17.39 37.42
CA GLU A 20 51.16 -18.55 37.45
C GLU A 20 49.70 -18.20 37.78
N ASN A 21 49.36 -16.92 37.97
CA ASN A 21 47.97 -16.47 37.91
C ASN A 21 47.56 -16.22 36.45
N GLU A 22 47.82 -17.18 35.58
CA GLU A 22 47.15 -17.28 34.29
C GLU A 22 45.72 -17.76 34.62
N ALA A 23 44.85 -16.76 34.82
CA ALA A 23 43.49 -16.92 35.26
C ALA A 23 42.77 -17.93 34.37
N ALA A 24 42.58 -19.14 34.88
CA ALA A 24 41.62 -20.07 34.31
C ALA A 24 40.28 -19.34 34.18
N PRO A 25 39.64 -19.36 33.01
CA PRO A 25 38.36 -18.67 32.81
C PRO A 25 37.39 -19.21 33.84
N THR A 26 37.02 -18.35 34.80
CA THR A 26 35.99 -18.70 35.78
C THR A 26 34.67 -18.84 35.02
N PRO A 27 33.75 -19.72 35.46
CA PRO A 27 32.46 -19.92 34.79
C PRO A 27 31.70 -18.60 34.54
N ASP A 28 31.92 -17.60 35.40
CA ASP A 28 31.34 -16.26 35.27
C ASP A 28 31.87 -15.51 34.03
N THR A 29 33.14 -15.68 33.67
CA THR A 29 33.72 -15.08 32.44
C THR A 29 33.17 -15.75 31.18
N GLU A 30 32.87 -17.04 31.23
CA GLU A 30 32.29 -17.77 30.11
C GLU A 30 30.81 -17.39 29.90
N ILE A 31 30.05 -17.24 30.99
CA ILE A 31 28.65 -16.81 30.94
C ILE A 31 28.55 -15.39 30.42
N THR A 32 29.39 -14.48 30.90
CA THR A 32 29.40 -13.08 30.42
C THR A 32 29.79 -12.99 28.94
N ALA A 33 30.79 -13.76 28.49
CA ALA A 33 31.14 -13.83 27.08
C ALA A 33 29.99 -14.35 26.20
N LYS A 34 29.28 -15.40 26.66
CA LYS A 34 28.10 -15.92 25.96
C LYS A 34 26.96 -14.90 25.92
N LEU A 35 26.75 -14.16 27.01
CA LEU A 35 25.70 -13.13 27.10
C LEU A 35 25.99 -11.99 26.12
N ILE A 36 27.23 -11.48 26.09
CA ILE A 36 27.67 -10.46 25.13
C ILE A 36 27.50 -10.96 23.68
N ALA A 37 27.87 -12.21 23.40
CA ALA A 37 27.70 -12.78 22.06
C ALA A 37 26.23 -12.87 21.65
N ARG A 38 25.33 -13.23 22.57
CA ARG A 38 23.88 -13.27 22.32
C ARG A 38 23.28 -11.88 22.17
N GLU A 39 23.70 -10.92 22.98
CA GLU A 39 23.27 -9.53 22.83
C GLU A 39 23.67 -8.95 21.47
N ALA A 40 24.90 -9.24 21.01
CA ALA A 40 25.36 -8.85 19.68
C ALA A 40 24.54 -9.52 18.56
N GLU A 41 24.16 -10.79 18.73
CA GLU A 41 23.30 -11.50 17.79
C GLU A 41 21.89 -10.92 17.75
N VAL A 42 21.30 -10.63 18.91
CA VAL A 42 19.98 -9.98 19.02
C VAL A 42 19.99 -8.60 18.39
N ALA A 43 21.03 -7.79 18.64
CA ALA A 43 21.20 -6.48 18.02
C ALA A 43 21.33 -6.57 16.49
N LYS A 44 22.03 -7.58 15.99
CA LYS A 44 22.15 -7.83 14.54
C LYS A 44 20.81 -8.24 13.93
N LEU A 45 20.09 -9.16 14.56
CA LEU A 45 18.79 -9.64 14.07
C LEU A 45 17.74 -8.52 14.11
N SER A 46 17.73 -7.69 15.16
CA SER A 46 16.81 -6.56 15.25
C SER A 46 17.08 -5.51 14.18
N GLN A 47 18.35 -5.23 13.88
CA GLN A 47 18.72 -4.35 12.76
C GLN A 47 18.26 -4.93 11.42
N GLN A 48 18.46 -6.23 11.20
CA GLN A 48 18.00 -6.90 9.98
C GLN A 48 16.49 -6.86 9.83
N LEU A 49 15.73 -7.04 10.92
CA LEU A 49 14.27 -6.91 10.89
C LEU A 49 13.84 -5.51 10.50
N ALA A 50 14.42 -4.48 11.12
CA ALA A 50 14.12 -3.08 10.77
C ALA A 50 14.40 -2.77 9.29
N GLU A 51 15.54 -3.23 8.75
CA GLU A 51 15.83 -3.08 7.32
C GLU A 51 14.81 -3.79 6.42
N LYS A 52 14.34 -4.97 6.81
CA LYS A 52 13.34 -5.73 6.04
C LYS A 52 11.97 -5.06 6.09
N ASP A 53 11.57 -4.54 7.24
CA ASP A 53 10.33 -3.77 7.38
C ASP A 53 10.35 -2.50 6.52
N ASP A 54 11.48 -1.78 6.48
CA ASP A 54 11.67 -0.62 5.60
C ASP A 54 11.58 -1.00 4.11
N VAL A 55 12.15 -2.14 3.71
CA VAL A 55 12.03 -2.64 2.33
C VAL A 55 10.57 -3.01 2.02
N ILE A 56 9.88 -3.71 2.91
CA ILE A 56 8.47 -4.06 2.74
C ILE A 56 7.62 -2.80 2.61
N GLY A 57 7.83 -1.80 3.47
CA GLY A 57 7.13 -0.52 3.41
C GLY A 57 7.31 0.19 2.07
N ARG A 58 8.56 0.27 1.57
CA ARG A 58 8.86 0.85 0.25
C ARG A 58 8.23 0.09 -0.91
N LEU A 59 8.28 -1.24 -0.88
CA LEU A 59 7.67 -2.08 -1.90
C LEU A 59 6.15 -1.91 -1.94
N ASN A 60 5.50 -1.88 -0.78
CA ASN A 60 4.05 -1.64 -0.69
C ASN A 60 3.67 -0.24 -1.21
N ALA A 61 4.43 0.79 -0.85
CA ALA A 61 4.20 2.14 -1.38
C ALA A 61 4.36 2.18 -2.91
N SER A 62 5.40 1.53 -3.44
CA SER A 62 5.63 1.43 -4.89
C SER A 62 4.52 0.65 -5.60
N LEU A 63 4.05 -0.44 -5.01
CA LEU A 63 2.95 -1.24 -5.57
C LEU A 63 1.66 -0.43 -5.61
N ASN A 64 1.31 0.25 -4.52
CA ASN A 64 0.12 1.10 -4.46
C ASN A 64 0.18 2.24 -5.48
N ALA A 65 1.35 2.89 -5.63
CA ALA A 65 1.55 3.92 -6.64
C ALA A 65 1.40 3.36 -8.07
N ALA A 66 1.94 2.16 -8.34
CA ALA A 66 1.81 1.51 -9.64
C ALA A 66 0.35 1.12 -9.95
N VAL A 67 -0.39 0.59 -8.99
CA VAL A 67 -1.82 0.25 -9.15
C VAL A 67 -2.65 1.52 -9.37
N ALA A 68 -2.38 2.59 -8.62
CA ALA A 68 -3.06 3.87 -8.81
C ALA A 68 -2.79 4.48 -10.20
N ALA A 69 -1.54 4.43 -10.67
CA ALA A 69 -1.18 4.86 -12.01
C ALA A 69 -1.89 4.01 -13.08
N TYR A 70 -1.94 2.69 -12.92
CA TYR A 70 -2.68 1.79 -13.80
C TYR A 70 -4.16 2.16 -13.87
N ARG A 71 -4.82 2.34 -12.72
CA ARG A 71 -6.22 2.81 -12.65
C ARG A 71 -6.42 4.14 -13.36
N GLY A 72 -5.53 5.11 -13.16
CA GLY A 72 -5.60 6.39 -13.86
C GLY A 72 -5.53 6.21 -15.38
N THR A 73 -4.60 5.39 -15.87
CA THR A 73 -4.48 5.13 -17.31
C THR A 73 -5.71 4.40 -17.88
N THR A 74 -6.28 3.44 -17.15
CA THR A 74 -7.46 2.70 -17.62
C THR A 74 -8.71 3.58 -17.66
N VAL A 75 -8.90 4.46 -16.68
CA VAL A 75 -9.97 5.48 -16.71
C VAL A 75 -9.83 6.39 -17.94
N THR A 76 -8.60 6.82 -18.28
CA THR A 76 -8.39 7.67 -19.46
C THR A 76 -8.65 6.94 -20.79
N LEU A 77 -8.36 5.64 -20.85
CA LEU A 77 -8.57 4.81 -22.03
C LEU A 77 -10.06 4.46 -22.23
N HIS A 78 -10.80 4.30 -21.13
CA HIS A 78 -12.21 3.90 -21.12
C HIS A 78 -13.12 5.03 -20.65
N ARG A 79 -13.14 6.16 -21.37
CA ARG A 79 -13.99 7.33 -21.03
C ARG A 79 -15.49 7.06 -20.99
N ASP A 80 -15.93 5.97 -21.61
CA ASP A 80 -17.31 5.48 -21.59
C ASP A 80 -17.72 4.83 -20.26
N LEU A 81 -16.74 4.51 -19.39
CA LEU A 81 -16.95 3.89 -18.08
C LEU A 81 -16.82 4.95 -16.99
N PRO A 82 -17.77 5.03 -16.05
CA PRO A 82 -17.62 5.88 -14.87
C PRO A 82 -16.46 5.35 -14.01
N GLU A 83 -15.65 6.28 -13.48
CA GLU A 83 -14.49 5.99 -12.64
C GLU A 83 -14.85 5.19 -11.39
N GLU A 84 -16.06 5.40 -10.87
CA GLU A 84 -16.64 4.68 -9.72
C GLU A 84 -16.76 3.17 -9.94
N LEU A 85 -16.80 2.69 -11.20
CA LEU A 85 -16.87 1.26 -11.50
C LEU A 85 -15.48 0.59 -11.65
N ILE A 86 -14.39 1.37 -11.60
CA ILE A 86 -13.02 0.88 -11.75
C ILE A 86 -12.35 0.85 -10.37
N GLU A 87 -12.60 -0.23 -9.64
CA GLU A 87 -12.15 -0.46 -8.26
C GLU A 87 -11.14 -1.61 -8.17
N GLY A 88 -10.33 -1.60 -7.11
CA GLY A 88 -9.43 -2.70 -6.76
C GLY A 88 -8.01 -2.27 -6.37
N ASP A 89 -7.43 -3.02 -5.43
CA ASP A 89 -6.08 -2.79 -4.90
C ASP A 89 -4.99 -3.58 -5.63
N SER A 90 -5.37 -4.30 -6.69
CA SER A 90 -4.45 -5.05 -7.55
C SER A 90 -4.83 -4.89 -9.01
N ILE A 91 -3.86 -5.08 -9.91
CA ILE A 91 -4.10 -5.03 -11.36
C ILE A 91 -5.19 -6.03 -11.78
N ALA A 92 -5.16 -7.26 -11.22
CA ALA A 92 -6.17 -8.27 -11.51
C ALA A 92 -7.59 -7.85 -11.08
N ALA A 93 -7.72 -7.23 -9.90
CA ALA A 93 -8.99 -6.71 -9.43
C ALA A 93 -9.51 -5.56 -10.32
N VAL A 94 -8.60 -4.66 -10.73
CA VAL A 94 -8.92 -3.57 -11.67
C VAL A 94 -9.41 -4.14 -13.01
N ASP A 95 -8.73 -5.13 -13.58
CA ASP A 95 -9.14 -5.75 -14.84
C ASP A 95 -10.51 -6.45 -14.74
N GLU A 96 -10.77 -7.10 -13.61
CA GLU A 96 -12.07 -7.71 -13.35
C GLU A 96 -13.18 -6.66 -13.21
N SER A 97 -12.90 -5.55 -12.52
CA SER A 97 -13.83 -4.43 -12.39
C SER A 97 -14.18 -3.83 -13.75
N ILE A 98 -13.20 -3.65 -14.64
CA ILE A 98 -13.40 -3.13 -16.00
C ILE A 98 -14.30 -4.08 -16.79
N LYS A 99 -14.03 -5.40 -16.76
CA LYS A 99 -14.87 -6.39 -17.45
C LYS A 99 -16.31 -6.34 -16.97
N LYS A 100 -16.54 -6.24 -15.66
CA LYS A 100 -17.88 -6.11 -15.07
C LYS A 100 -18.55 -4.80 -15.51
N ALA A 101 -17.82 -3.70 -15.46
CA ALA A 101 -18.31 -2.37 -15.85
C ALA A 101 -18.71 -2.32 -17.33
N MET A 102 -17.89 -2.87 -18.22
CA MET A 102 -18.19 -2.97 -19.65
C MET A 102 -19.44 -3.81 -19.92
N SER A 103 -19.59 -4.95 -19.25
CA SER A 103 -20.79 -5.80 -19.36
C SER A 103 -22.05 -5.05 -18.91
N LEU A 104 -21.97 -4.30 -17.82
CA LEU A 104 -23.07 -3.49 -17.31
C LEU A 104 -23.46 -2.39 -18.29
N VAL A 105 -22.49 -1.63 -18.81
CA VAL A 105 -22.73 -0.58 -19.80
C VAL A 105 -23.31 -1.16 -21.09
N ALA A 106 -22.81 -2.30 -21.57
CA ALA A 106 -23.36 -2.97 -22.75
C ALA A 106 -24.84 -3.37 -22.54
N ARG A 107 -25.17 -3.90 -21.35
CA ARG A 107 -26.55 -4.24 -21.00
C ARG A 107 -27.45 -3.01 -20.94
N VAL A 108 -26.99 -1.92 -20.32
CA VAL A 108 -27.75 -0.65 -20.25
C VAL A 108 -27.97 -0.06 -21.64
N LYS A 109 -26.93 0.00 -22.48
CA LYS A 109 -27.02 0.46 -23.87
C LYS A 109 -28.03 -0.38 -24.66
N SER A 110 -28.03 -1.71 -24.50
CA SER A 110 -29.01 -2.61 -25.13
C SER A 110 -30.45 -2.36 -24.67
N THR A 111 -30.66 -2.19 -23.35
CA THR A 111 -32.01 -1.89 -22.81
C THR A 111 -32.53 -0.53 -23.25
N MET A 112 -31.66 0.48 -23.40
CA MET A 112 -32.04 1.79 -23.90
C MET A 112 -32.31 1.80 -25.40
N ALA A 113 -31.54 1.04 -26.19
CA ALA A 113 -31.79 0.90 -27.63
C ALA A 113 -33.13 0.18 -27.92
N THR A 114 -33.52 -0.76 -27.08
CA THR A 114 -34.79 -1.49 -27.19
C THR A 114 -35.99 -0.65 -26.73
N THR A 115 -35.76 0.24 -25.77
CA THR A 115 -36.74 1.21 -25.28
C THR A 115 -36.63 2.50 -26.10
N ALA A 116 -37.05 2.48 -27.36
CA ALA A 116 -37.25 3.74 -28.09
C ALA A 116 -38.16 4.65 -27.23
N PRO A 117 -37.83 5.94 -27.05
CA PRO A 117 -38.70 6.83 -26.29
C PRO A 117 -40.11 6.72 -26.90
N PRO A 118 -41.19 6.60 -26.09
CA PRO A 118 -42.52 6.65 -26.64
C PRO A 118 -42.55 7.92 -27.48
N LEU A 119 -42.90 7.79 -28.76
CA LEU A 119 -43.21 8.93 -29.62
C LEU A 119 -44.37 9.62 -28.92
N VAL A 120 -44.06 10.54 -28.01
CA VAL A 120 -45.03 11.49 -27.50
C VAL A 120 -45.37 12.26 -28.74
N ALA A 121 -46.52 11.92 -29.35
CA ALA A 121 -47.03 12.62 -30.49
C ALA A 121 -47.01 14.09 -30.08
N ALA A 122 -46.06 14.86 -30.63
CA ALA A 122 -46.02 16.29 -30.48
C ALA A 122 -47.45 16.73 -30.81
N GLY A 123 -48.18 17.17 -29.79
CA GLY A 123 -49.59 17.48 -29.93
C GLY A 123 -49.69 18.40 -31.12
N ARG A 124 -50.31 17.92 -32.20
CA ARG A 124 -50.58 18.76 -33.37
C ARG A 124 -51.32 19.96 -32.80
N SER A 125 -50.64 21.11 -32.75
CA SER A 125 -51.31 22.39 -32.66
C SER A 125 -52.35 22.34 -33.78
N ARG A 126 -53.62 22.20 -33.41
CA ARG A 126 -54.71 22.28 -34.37
C ARG A 126 -54.66 23.72 -34.85
N SER A 127 -54.14 23.92 -36.06
CA SER A 127 -54.07 25.25 -36.65
C SER A 127 -55.46 25.88 -36.56
N SER A 128 -55.53 27.06 -35.94
CA SER A 128 -56.76 27.84 -35.78
C SER A 128 -57.06 28.69 -37.03
N GLU A 129 -56.34 28.42 -38.13
CA GLU A 129 -56.53 28.98 -39.46
C GLU A 129 -57.82 28.44 -40.09
N GLY A 130 -58.96 29.00 -39.69
CA GLY A 130 -60.28 28.65 -40.22
C GLY A 130 -61.42 28.86 -39.23
N LEU A 131 -61.11 29.02 -37.94
CA LEU A 131 -62.11 29.34 -36.93
C LEU A 131 -62.44 30.84 -36.94
N SER A 132 -63.73 31.15 -36.84
CA SER A 132 -64.21 32.51 -36.62
C SER A 132 -63.63 33.08 -35.33
N THR A 133 -63.47 34.40 -35.25
CA THR A 133 -63.04 35.10 -34.03
C THR A 133 -63.90 34.72 -32.83
N VAL A 134 -65.20 34.49 -33.03
CA VAL A 134 -66.14 34.06 -31.98
C VAL A 134 -65.81 32.65 -31.47
N ASP A 135 -65.50 31.72 -32.38
CA ASP A 135 -65.18 30.34 -32.02
C ASP A 135 -63.84 30.23 -31.28
N LYS A 136 -62.87 31.08 -31.64
CA LYS A 136 -61.58 31.17 -30.94
C LYS A 136 -61.74 31.62 -29.49
N ILE A 137 -62.59 32.61 -29.24
CA ILE A 137 -62.91 33.10 -27.89
C ILE A 137 -63.64 32.02 -27.09
N MET A 138 -64.64 31.36 -27.69
CA MET A 138 -65.39 30.28 -27.04
C MET A 138 -64.51 29.09 -26.64
N LEU A 139 -63.50 28.78 -27.46
CA LEU A 139 -62.56 27.68 -27.22
C LEU A 139 -61.36 28.08 -26.33
N GLY A 140 -61.29 29.33 -25.87
CA GLY A 140 -60.18 29.81 -25.03
C GLY A 140 -58.83 29.85 -25.74
N LEU A 141 -58.83 29.88 -27.08
CA LEU A 141 -57.62 29.97 -27.90
C LEU A 141 -57.28 31.44 -28.09
N SER A 142 -56.57 32.04 -27.12
CA SER A 142 -56.09 33.41 -27.20
C SER A 142 -54.98 33.54 -28.25
N HIS A 143 -54.99 34.67 -28.97
CA HIS A 143 -53.98 35.06 -29.96
C HIS A 143 -52.54 35.04 -29.42
#